data_AF-A0A8T4NFN3-F1
#
_entry.id   AF-A0A8T4NFN3-F1
#
_cell.length_a   1.000
_cell.length_b   1.000
_cell.length_c   1.000
_cell.angle_alpha   90.00
_cell.angle_beta   90.00
_cell.angle_gamma   90.00
#
_symmetry.space_group_name_H-M   'P 1'
#
loop_
_entity.id
_entity.type
_entity.pdbx_description
1 polymer ?
#
loop_
_entity_poly.entity_id
_entity_poly.type
_entity_poly.pdbx_seq_one_letter_code
_entity_poly.pdbx_strand_id
1 'polypeptide(L)'
;MAFYNSLQDIFYQWEYIGVFDYILPFLLVFAVVFGILSSTKFLGKNRAVYVIIAVVIGLLALRWQNFFSVFLAEIFPKLGVGLAIILSLLILVGMFIAEDETRYWSWGLASIGAVIALIIVYQTFEKLGYNTWGFGSDSAGLIILAVLLIALIIAVAVSGGKHEGSKKPGNAVWLPWRDVDFAKS
;
A
#
# COMPACT_ATOMS: atom_id res chain seq x y z
N MET A 1 -42.38 -8.25 -25.29
CA MET A 1 -41.16 -8.29 -24.47
C MET A 1 -40.67 -6.87 -24.31
N ALA A 2 -41.06 -6.20 -23.23
CA ALA A 2 -40.60 -4.84 -22.97
C ALA A 2 -39.19 -4.91 -22.37
N PHE A 3 -38.20 -4.41 -23.10
CA PHE A 3 -36.86 -4.16 -22.58
C PHE A 3 -36.94 -2.95 -21.65
N TYR A 4 -37.23 -3.20 -20.38
CA TYR A 4 -36.91 -2.23 -19.34
C TYR A 4 -35.38 -2.24 -19.22
N ASN A 5 -34.73 -1.27 -19.87
CA ASN A 5 -33.31 -1.01 -19.73
C ASN A 5 -33.11 -0.01 -18.58
N SER A 6 -33.74 -0.24 -17.43
CA SER A 6 -33.38 0.54 -16.26
C SER A 6 -31.96 0.10 -15.83
N LEU A 7 -31.16 1.01 -15.28
CA LEU A 7 -29.83 0.64 -14.76
C LEU A 7 -29.92 -0.53 -13.78
N GLN A 8 -31.00 -0.60 -13.01
CA GLN A 8 -31.29 -1.66 -12.07
C GLN A 8 -31.40 -3.03 -12.77
N ASP A 9 -32.06 -3.12 -13.92
CA ASP A 9 -32.18 -4.36 -14.69
C ASP A 9 -30.83 -4.84 -15.23
N ILE A 10 -29.95 -3.90 -15.64
CA ILE A 10 -28.59 -4.20 -16.07
C ILE A 10 -27.76 -4.75 -14.90
N PHE A 11 -27.85 -4.12 -13.72
CA PHE A 11 -27.17 -4.59 -12.53
C PHE A 11 -27.63 -5.98 -12.11
N TYR A 12 -28.94 -6.25 -12.12
CA TYR A 12 -29.45 -7.59 -11.83
C TYR A 12 -29.02 -8.62 -12.87
N GLN A 13 -28.96 -8.25 -14.16
CA GLN A 13 -28.45 -9.14 -15.19
C GLN A 13 -26.98 -9.47 -14.96
N TRP A 14 -26.16 -8.49 -14.57
CA TRP A 14 -24.74 -8.68 -14.26
C TRP A 14 -24.51 -9.52 -13.02
N GLU A 15 -25.33 -9.34 -11.99
CA GLU A 15 -25.37 -10.19 -10.80
C GLU A 15 -25.74 -11.62 -11.17
N TYR A 16 -26.79 -11.81 -11.96
CA TYR A 16 -27.24 -13.14 -12.39
C TYR A 16 -26.18 -13.91 -13.19
N ILE A 17 -25.44 -13.22 -14.07
CA ILE A 17 -24.33 -13.85 -14.84
C ILE A 17 -23.01 -13.92 -14.06
N GLY A 18 -22.98 -13.50 -12.80
CA GLY A 18 -21.82 -13.60 -11.92
C GLY A 18 -20.70 -12.58 -12.17
N VAL A 19 -20.99 -11.43 -12.80
CA VAL A 19 -19.99 -10.36 -12.99
C VAL A 19 -19.44 -9.87 -11.64
N PHE A 20 -20.32 -9.70 -10.65
CA PHE A 20 -19.93 -9.26 -9.30
C PHE A 20 -19.14 -10.33 -8.54
N ASP A 21 -19.47 -11.60 -8.79
CA ASP A 21 -18.88 -12.75 -8.10
C ASP A 21 -17.51 -13.15 -8.66
N TYR A 22 -17.30 -12.99 -9.96
CA TYR A 22 -16.08 -13.41 -10.64
C TYR A 22 -15.28 -12.23 -11.19
N ILE A 23 -15.88 -11.38 -12.02
CA ILE A 23 -15.13 -10.36 -12.77
C ILE A 23 -14.60 -9.26 -11.85
N LEU A 24 -15.42 -8.78 -10.90
CA LEU A 24 -14.98 -7.75 -9.95
C LEU A 24 -13.80 -8.20 -9.07
N PRO A 25 -13.85 -9.35 -8.37
CA PRO A 25 -12.72 -9.79 -7.56
C PRO A 25 -11.48 -10.08 -8.41
N PHE A 26 -11.63 -10.62 -9.62
CA PHE A 26 -10.52 -10.75 -10.57
C PHE A 26 -9.87 -9.41 -10.88
N LEU A 27 -10.65 -8.41 -11.29
CA LEU A 27 -10.16 -7.08 -11.64
C LEU A 27 -9.46 -6.42 -10.45
N LEU A 28 -9.98 -6.60 -9.24
CA LEU A 28 -9.40 -6.04 -8.03
C LEU A 28 -8.01 -6.63 -7.75
N VAL A 29 -7.89 -7.97 -7.77
CA VAL A 29 -6.60 -8.64 -7.58
C VAL A 29 -5.63 -8.28 -8.70
N PHE A 30 -6.09 -8.30 -9.96
CA PHE A 30 -5.28 -7.88 -11.11
C PHE A 30 -4.73 -6.47 -10.92
N ALA A 31 -5.57 -5.49 -10.57
CA ALA A 31 -5.18 -4.09 -10.40
C ALA A 31 -4.18 -3.91 -9.26
N VAL A 32 -4.42 -4.56 -8.10
CA VAL A 32 -3.53 -4.49 -6.95
C VAL A 32 -2.16 -5.09 -7.27
N VAL A 33 -2.14 -6.31 -7.82
CA VAL A 33 -0.89 -7.00 -8.16
C VAL A 33 -0.14 -6.22 -9.25
N PHE A 34 -0.82 -5.80 -10.32
CA PHE A 34 -0.21 -4.99 -11.37
C PHE A 34 0.35 -3.66 -10.83
N GLY A 35 -0.40 -2.99 -9.95
CA GLY A 35 0.03 -1.76 -9.28
C GLY A 35 1.27 -1.95 -8.42
N ILE A 36 1.34 -3.03 -7.64
CA ILE A 36 2.51 -3.36 -6.81
C ILE A 36 3.73 -3.67 -7.70
N LEU A 37 3.57 -4.50 -8.73
CA LEU A 37 4.67 -4.88 -9.62
C LEU A 37 5.20 -3.68 -10.42
N SER A 38 4.32 -2.81 -10.89
CA SER A 38 4.70 -1.59 -11.62
C SER A 38 5.36 -0.53 -10.74
N SER A 39 4.94 -0.41 -9.48
CA SER A 39 5.50 0.54 -8.51
C SER A 39 6.88 0.11 -8.01
N THR A 40 7.07 -1.19 -7.78
CA THR A 40 8.33 -1.75 -7.24
C THR A 40 9.42 -1.94 -8.30
N LYS A 41 9.05 -2.02 -9.60
CA LYS A 41 9.97 -2.29 -10.72
C LYS A 41 10.83 -3.55 -10.51
N PHE A 42 10.33 -4.52 -9.74
CA PHE A 42 11.09 -5.68 -9.29
C PHE A 42 11.59 -6.57 -10.45
N LEU A 43 10.84 -6.65 -11.56
CA LEU A 43 11.21 -7.45 -12.75
C LEU A 43 11.72 -6.56 -13.91
N GLY A 44 12.24 -5.37 -13.59
CA GLY A 44 12.78 -4.43 -14.56
C GLY A 44 11.74 -3.51 -15.19
N LYS A 45 11.91 -3.14 -16.46
CA LYS A 45 11.03 -2.18 -17.17
C LYS A 45 10.00 -2.84 -18.10
N ASN A 46 9.89 -4.17 -18.09
CA ASN A 46 9.01 -4.87 -19.01
C ASN A 46 7.55 -4.90 -18.51
N ARG A 47 6.76 -3.91 -18.95
CA ARG A 47 5.35 -3.77 -18.57
C ARG A 47 4.50 -4.97 -19.00
N ALA A 48 4.83 -5.63 -20.11
CA ALA A 48 4.06 -6.80 -20.58
C ALA A 48 4.14 -7.96 -19.58
N VAL A 49 5.32 -8.17 -18.98
CA VAL A 49 5.52 -9.20 -17.95
C VAL A 49 4.65 -8.91 -16.72
N TYR A 50 4.56 -7.65 -16.29
CA TYR A 50 3.69 -7.26 -15.18
C TYR A 50 2.22 -7.54 -15.43
N VAL A 51 1.73 -7.27 -16.65
CA VAL A 51 0.36 -7.57 -17.03
C VAL A 51 0.10 -9.08 -17.00
N ILE A 52 1.00 -9.88 -17.60
CA ILE A 52 0.84 -11.34 -17.65
C ILE A 52 0.79 -11.93 -16.23
N ILE A 53 1.73 -11.54 -15.36
CA ILE A 53 1.77 -12.03 -13.98
C ILE A 53 0.51 -11.64 -13.21
N ALA A 54 0.08 -10.38 -13.35
CA ALA A 54 -1.13 -9.91 -12.68
C ALA A 54 -2.39 -10.63 -13.17
N VAL A 55 -2.50 -10.93 -14.48
CA VAL A 55 -3.62 -11.71 -15.01
C VAL A 55 -3.60 -13.13 -14.46
N VAL A 56 -2.45 -13.80 -14.46
CA VAL A 56 -2.31 -15.16 -13.93
C VAL A 56 -2.70 -15.21 -12.45
N ILE A 57 -2.19 -14.27 -11.63
CA ILE A 57 -2.51 -14.22 -10.20
C ILE A 57 -3.99 -13.86 -9.98
N GLY A 58 -4.54 -12.91 -10.75
CA GLY A 58 -5.95 -12.57 -10.70
C GLY A 58 -6.84 -13.77 -11.01
N LEU A 59 -6.53 -14.54 -12.05
CA LEU A 59 -7.26 -15.76 -12.40
C LEU A 59 -7.10 -16.85 -11.34
N LEU A 60 -5.92 -17.00 -10.74
CA LEU A 60 -5.71 -17.95 -9.63
C LEU A 60 -6.51 -17.57 -8.38
N ALA A 61 -6.70 -16.28 -8.13
CA ALA A 61 -7.50 -15.81 -7.01
C ALA A 61 -8.99 -16.18 -7.13
N LEU A 62 -9.51 -16.31 -8.35
CA LEU A 62 -10.89 -16.78 -8.59
C LEU A 62 -11.14 -18.18 -8.01
N ARG A 63 -10.11 -19.03 -7.96
CA ARG A 63 -10.24 -20.38 -7.38
C ARG A 63 -10.58 -20.34 -5.89
N TRP A 64 -10.24 -19.26 -5.19
CA TRP A 64 -10.45 -19.07 -3.76
C TRP A 64 -11.46 -17.96 -3.47
N GLN A 65 -12.44 -17.77 -4.37
CA GLN A 65 -13.41 -16.66 -4.31
C GLN A 65 -14.09 -16.51 -2.94
N ASN A 66 -14.53 -17.61 -2.31
CA ASN A 66 -15.16 -17.55 -0.99
C ASN A 66 -14.24 -16.97 0.08
N PHE A 67 -12.96 -17.32 0.06
CA PHE A 67 -11.99 -16.77 1.01
C PHE A 67 -11.76 -15.29 0.75
N PHE A 68 -11.63 -14.89 -0.53
CA PHE A 68 -11.35 -13.52 -0.90
C PHE A 68 -12.52 -12.57 -0.59
N SER A 69 -13.76 -13.01 -0.86
CA SER A 69 -14.96 -12.22 -0.56
C SER A 69 -15.11 -11.97 0.95
N VAL A 70 -14.90 -13.01 1.78
CA VAL A 70 -14.92 -12.86 3.25
C VAL A 70 -13.76 -11.99 3.74
N PHE A 71 -12.56 -12.14 3.18
CA PHE A 71 -11.41 -11.29 3.49
C PHE A 71 -11.71 -9.82 3.18
N LEU A 72 -12.27 -9.52 2.00
CA LEU A 72 -12.63 -8.16 1.62
C LEU A 72 -13.73 -7.58 2.52
N ALA A 73 -14.76 -8.38 2.83
CA ALA A 73 -15.86 -7.98 3.71
C ALA A 73 -15.38 -7.67 5.13
N GLU A 74 -14.29 -8.28 5.60
CA GLU A 74 -13.73 -8.01 6.93
C GLU A 74 -12.69 -6.89 6.90
N ILE A 75 -11.82 -6.84 5.89
CA ILE A 75 -10.72 -5.86 5.81
C ILE A 75 -11.20 -4.49 5.37
N PHE A 76 -12.15 -4.37 4.45
CA PHE A 76 -12.59 -3.07 3.92
C PHE A 76 -13.29 -2.20 4.96
N PRO A 77 -14.23 -2.71 5.79
CA PRO A 77 -14.81 -1.90 6.85
C PRO A 77 -13.74 -1.41 7.83
N LYS A 78 -12.78 -2.27 8.21
CA LYS A 78 -11.70 -1.90 9.14
C LYS A 78 -10.71 -0.90 8.54
N LEU A 79 -10.33 -1.08 7.28
CA LEU A 79 -9.49 -0.13 6.56
C LEU A 79 -10.19 1.21 6.41
N GLY A 80 -11.50 1.21 6.12
CA GLY A 80 -12.30 2.43 6.08
C GLY A 80 -12.27 3.19 7.40
N VAL A 81 -12.47 2.49 8.52
CA VAL A 81 -12.36 3.06 9.87
C VAL A 81 -10.93 3.55 10.15
N GLY A 82 -9.90 2.76 9.84
CA GLY A 82 -8.50 3.14 10.03
C GLY A 82 -8.11 4.38 9.23
N LEU A 83 -8.51 4.43 7.95
CA LEU A 83 -8.29 5.60 7.09
C LEU A 83 -9.04 6.83 7.62
N ALA A 84 -10.29 6.68 8.06
CA ALA A 84 -11.05 7.77 8.66
C ALA A 84 -10.35 8.32 9.92
N ILE A 85 -9.80 7.45 10.77
CA ILE A 85 -9.00 7.85 11.93
C ILE A 85 -7.75 8.62 11.50
N ILE A 86 -6.97 8.09 10.55
CA ILE A 86 -5.74 8.74 10.05
C ILE A 86 -6.07 10.10 9.42
N LEU A 87 -7.11 10.19 8.60
CA LEU A 87 -7.55 11.43 7.99
C LEU A 87 -7.99 12.44 9.05
N SER A 88 -8.73 12.00 10.07
CA SER A 88 -9.15 12.86 11.19
C SER A 88 -7.94 13.39 11.96
N LEU A 89 -6.96 12.53 12.23
CA LEU A 89 -5.69 12.94 12.85
C LEU A 89 -4.92 13.90 11.97
N LEU A 90 -4.83 13.66 10.66
CA LEU A 90 -4.14 14.52 9.71
C LEU A 90 -4.77 15.92 9.67
N ILE A 91 -6.11 16.01 9.72
CA ILE A 91 -6.83 17.28 9.80
C ILE A 91 -6.52 18.01 11.12
N LEU A 92 -6.62 17.32 12.27
CA LEU A 92 -6.31 17.92 13.57
C LEU A 92 -4.87 18.43 13.62
N VAL A 93 -3.95 17.61 13.15
CA VAL A 93 -2.53 17.95 13.06
C VAL A 93 -2.28 19.15 12.15
N GLY A 94 -2.82 19.11 10.93
CA GLY A 94 -2.60 20.17 9.95
C GLY A 94 -3.22 21.49 10.37
N MET A 95 -4.22 21.47 11.24
CA MET A 95 -4.88 22.64 11.78
C MET A 95 -4.12 23.28 12.97
N PHE A 96 -3.38 22.49 13.75
CA PHE A 96 -2.72 22.96 14.98
C PHE A 96 -1.19 23.10 14.87
N ILE A 97 -0.57 22.67 13.77
CA ILE A 97 0.90 22.66 13.62
C ILE A 97 1.34 23.58 12.47
N ALA A 98 2.30 24.48 12.76
CA ALA A 98 2.96 25.32 11.78
C ALA A 98 3.99 24.54 10.94
N GLU A 99 4.22 24.98 9.71
CA GLU A 99 4.96 24.23 8.66
C GLU A 99 6.44 23.90 9.00
N ASP A 100 7.03 24.46 10.06
CA ASP A 100 8.48 24.44 10.32
C ASP A 100 9.00 23.16 11.01
N GLU A 101 8.16 22.38 11.70
CA GLU A 101 8.51 21.09 12.35
C GLU A 101 7.86 19.84 11.70
N THR A 102 7.40 19.96 10.46
CA THR A 102 6.65 18.91 9.74
C THR A 102 7.39 17.56 9.61
N ARG A 103 8.73 17.53 9.70
CA ARG A 103 9.53 16.31 9.52
C ARG A 103 9.45 15.33 10.69
N TYR A 104 9.47 15.81 11.95
CA TYR A 104 9.34 14.91 13.11
C TYR A 104 7.90 14.45 13.28
N TRP A 105 6.94 15.34 13.02
CA TRP A 105 5.54 15.02 13.19
C TRP A 105 5.00 14.07 12.11
N SER A 106 5.48 14.17 10.87
CA SER A 106 5.15 13.20 9.82
C SER A 106 5.64 11.78 10.15
N TRP A 107 6.78 11.65 10.84
CA TRP A 107 7.26 10.36 11.37
C TRP A 107 6.38 9.83 12.51
N GLY A 108 5.89 10.71 13.39
CA GLY A 108 4.93 10.35 14.45
C GLY A 108 3.59 9.86 13.88
N LEU A 109 3.04 10.55 12.88
CA LEU A 109 1.83 10.11 12.19
C LEU A 109 2.03 8.80 11.41
N ALA A 110 3.19 8.63 10.76
CA ALA A 110 3.51 7.41 10.03
C ALA A 110 3.62 6.20 10.96
N SER A 111 4.18 6.36 12.16
CA SER A 111 4.28 5.27 13.14
C SER A 111 2.89 4.89 13.70
N ILE A 112 2.04 5.86 14.00
CA ILE A 112 0.65 5.62 14.42
C ILE A 112 -0.13 4.90 13.31
N GLY A 113 -0.02 5.36 12.07
CA GLY A 113 -0.65 4.73 10.91
C GLY A 113 -0.17 3.29 10.72
N ALA A 114 1.12 3.02 10.91
CA ALA A 114 1.68 1.67 10.83
C ALA A 114 1.14 0.75 11.94
N VAL A 115 0.99 1.24 13.18
CA VAL A 115 0.39 0.47 14.28
C VAL A 115 -1.07 0.14 14.00
N ILE A 116 -1.85 1.10 13.53
CA ILE A 116 -3.26 0.89 13.16
C ILE A 116 -3.36 -0.16 12.04
N ALA A 117 -2.51 -0.06 11.02
CA ALA A 117 -2.47 -1.04 9.93
C ALA A 117 -2.14 -2.45 10.45
N LEU A 118 -1.16 -2.59 11.36
CA LEU A 118 -0.83 -3.87 11.99
C LEU A 118 -2.01 -4.46 12.78
N ILE A 119 -2.73 -3.64 13.55
CA ILE A 119 -3.90 -4.07 14.32
C ILE A 119 -5.02 -4.56 13.39
N ILE A 120 -5.32 -3.83 12.31
CA ILE A 120 -6.36 -4.20 11.34
C ILE A 120 -6.01 -5.53 10.66
N VAL A 121 -4.75 -5.70 10.27
CA VAL A 121 -4.27 -6.93 9.65
C VAL A 121 -4.42 -8.08 10.65
N TYR A 122 -3.92 -7.94 11.87
CA TYR A 122 -4.04 -8.95 12.92
C TYR A 122 -5.49 -9.40 13.15
N GLN A 123 -6.40 -8.44 13.38
CA GLN A 123 -7.82 -8.74 13.63
C GLN A 123 -8.53 -9.36 12.41
N THR A 124 -8.05 -9.09 11.20
CA THR A 124 -8.60 -9.69 9.97
C THR A 124 -8.19 -11.15 9.85
N PHE A 125 -6.91 -11.45 10.11
CA PHE A 125 -6.40 -12.83 10.08
C PHE A 125 -7.01 -13.72 11.17
N GLU A 126 -7.27 -13.18 12.37
CA GLU A 126 -7.90 -13.92 13.47
C GLU A 126 -9.32 -14.40 13.09
N LYS A 127 -10.12 -13.54 12.48
CA LYS A 127 -11.51 -13.85 12.09
C LYS A 127 -11.65 -14.74 10.87
N LEU A 128 -10.65 -14.77 9.99
CA LEU A 128 -10.68 -15.59 8.77
C LEU A 128 -10.46 -17.09 9.02
N GLY A 129 -10.47 -17.54 10.28
CA GLY A 129 -10.45 -18.97 10.60
C GLY A 129 -9.06 -19.60 10.51
N TYR A 130 -7.98 -18.82 10.64
CA TYR A 130 -6.67 -19.41 10.94
C TYR A 130 -6.61 -20.11 12.32
N ASN A 131 -7.70 -20.04 13.10
CA ASN A 131 -7.92 -20.81 14.32
C ASN A 131 -8.59 -22.18 14.12
N THR A 132 -9.00 -22.56 12.90
CA THR A 132 -9.88 -23.75 12.69
C THR A 132 -9.21 -24.98 12.06
N TRP A 133 -7.93 -24.94 11.68
CA TRP A 133 -7.25 -26.05 10.97
C TRP A 133 -5.98 -26.59 11.68
N GLY A 134 -6.07 -26.84 12.98
CA GLY A 134 -5.18 -27.81 13.66
C GLY A 134 -3.71 -27.41 13.87
N PHE A 135 -3.33 -26.17 13.59
CA PHE A 135 -2.03 -25.60 13.98
C PHE A 135 -2.20 -24.60 15.12
N GLY A 136 -2.20 -25.11 16.35
CA GLY A 136 -1.91 -24.40 17.61
C GLY A 136 -2.32 -22.92 17.68
N SER A 137 -3.51 -22.70 18.22
CA SER A 137 -4.25 -21.45 18.43
C SER A 137 -3.59 -20.36 19.31
N ASP A 138 -2.26 -20.34 19.43
CA ASP A 138 -1.52 -19.30 20.17
C ASP A 138 -0.26 -18.80 19.45
N SER A 139 0.31 -19.58 18.52
CA SER A 139 1.65 -19.27 17.97
C SER A 139 1.63 -18.84 16.50
N ALA A 140 0.69 -19.33 15.68
CA ALA A 140 0.64 -19.00 14.26
C ALA A 140 0.35 -17.51 14.01
N GLY A 141 -0.55 -16.92 14.80
CA GLY A 141 -0.84 -15.49 14.77
C GLY A 141 0.38 -14.64 15.15
N LEU A 142 1.13 -15.06 16.18
CA LEU A 142 2.36 -14.39 16.61
C LEU A 142 3.49 -14.53 15.58
N ILE A 143 3.60 -15.67 14.89
CA ILE A 143 4.61 -15.87 13.85
C ILE A 143 4.30 -15.00 12.62
N ILE A 144 3.04 -14.95 12.18
CA ILE A 144 2.63 -14.09 11.05
C ILE A 144 2.81 -12.61 11.43
N LEU A 145 2.41 -12.22 12.64
CA LEU A 145 2.62 -10.87 13.16
C LEU A 145 4.12 -10.53 13.23
N ALA A 146 4.95 -11.45 13.71
CA ALA A 146 6.40 -11.26 13.81
C ALA A 146 7.04 -11.11 12.42
N VAL A 147 6.65 -11.93 11.44
CA VAL A 147 7.15 -11.81 10.05
C VAL A 147 6.73 -10.48 9.44
N LEU A 148 5.49 -10.04 9.67
CA LEU A 148 4.99 -8.73 9.21
C LEU A 148 5.71 -7.56 9.90
N LEU A 149 5.96 -7.66 11.20
CA LEU A 149 6.72 -6.67 11.97
C LEU A 149 8.17 -6.58 11.48
N ILE A 150 8.82 -7.72 11.25
CA ILE A 150 10.19 -7.76 10.72
C ILE A 150 10.22 -7.17 9.30
N ALA A 151 9.27 -7.52 8.44
CA ALA A 151 9.16 -6.95 7.10
C ALA A 151 8.93 -5.44 7.13
N LEU A 152 8.10 -4.95 8.06
CA LEU A 152 7.86 -3.52 8.28
C LEU A 152 9.11 -2.81 8.80
N ILE A 153 9.81 -3.37 9.78
CA ILE A 153 11.06 -2.81 10.32
C ILE A 153 12.12 -2.73 9.22
N ILE A 154 12.27 -3.77 8.39
CA ILE A 154 13.18 -3.77 7.25
C ILE A 154 12.74 -2.69 6.24
N ALA A 155 11.45 -2.59 5.92
CA ALA A 155 10.96 -1.57 4.99
C ALA A 155 11.20 -0.14 5.50
N VAL A 156 11.00 0.11 6.79
CA VAL A 156 11.25 1.41 7.43
C VAL A 156 12.75 1.70 7.53
N ALA A 157 13.56 0.72 7.93
CA ALA A 157 15.02 0.86 8.02
C ALA A 157 15.66 1.10 6.65
N VAL A 158 15.18 0.44 5.60
CA VAL A 158 15.65 0.63 4.22
C VAL A 158 15.13 1.96 3.64
N SER A 159 13.96 2.43 4.07
CA SER A 159 13.42 3.75 3.68
C SER A 159 14.13 4.91 4.38
N GLY A 160 14.65 4.71 5.59
CA GLY A 160 15.47 5.69 6.32
C GLY A 160 16.89 5.88 5.79
N GLY A 161 17.35 4.99 4.90
CA GLY A 161 18.68 5.03 4.28
C GLY A 161 18.79 5.91 3.04
N LYS A 162 18.25 7.14 3.07
CA LYS A 162 18.62 8.16 2.08
C LYS A 162 19.45 9.25 2.73
N HIS A 163 20.76 9.05 2.61
CA HIS A 163 21.82 10.00 2.92
C HIS A 163 21.45 11.44 2.55
N GLU A 164 21.39 12.26 3.59
CA GLU A 164 21.57 13.70 3.54
C GLU A 164 23.04 13.97 3.19
N GLY A 165 23.30 14.57 2.02
CA GLY A 165 24.66 14.68 1.49
C GLY A 165 24.79 15.65 0.32
N SER A 166 24.57 16.94 0.57
CA SER A 166 25.38 18.08 0.08
C SER A 166 24.57 19.38 0.11
N LYS A 167 24.47 19.98 1.30
CA LYS A 167 24.31 21.43 1.39
C LYS A 167 25.62 22.03 0.86
N LYS A 168 25.63 22.52 -0.38
CA LYS A 168 26.74 23.36 -0.86
C LYS A 168 26.72 24.66 -0.05
N PRO A 169 27.86 25.08 0.53
CA PRO A 169 27.94 26.33 1.27
C PRO A 169 27.75 27.51 0.32
N GLY A 170 27.31 28.63 0.91
CA GLY A 170 26.79 29.79 0.23
C GLY A 170 27.69 30.42 -0.82
N ASN A 171 27.02 31.13 -1.73
CA ASN A 171 27.47 32.40 -2.30
C ASN A 171 28.95 32.43 -2.73
N ALA A 172 29.34 31.57 -3.66
CA ALA A 172 30.50 31.86 -4.50
C ALA A 172 30.06 32.89 -5.54
N VAL A 173 30.22 34.18 -5.22
CA VAL A 173 30.26 35.26 -6.21
C VAL A 173 31.32 34.85 -7.24
N TRP A 174 30.88 34.67 -8.48
CA TRP A 174 31.76 34.38 -9.60
C TRP A 174 32.63 35.61 -9.87
N LEU A 175 33.93 35.50 -9.60
CA LEU A 175 34.93 36.53 -9.91
C LEU A 175 35.77 36.06 -11.11
N PRO A 176 35.66 36.71 -12.28
CA PRO A 176 36.26 36.26 -13.54
C PRO A 176 37.80 36.33 -13.61
N TRP A 177 38.48 36.79 -12.56
CA TRP A 177 39.90 37.14 -12.61
C TRP A 177 40.81 36.11 -11.91
N ARG A 178 40.25 34.97 -11.47
CA ARG A 178 40.99 33.96 -10.67
C ARG A 178 41.84 32.99 -11.51
N ASP A 179 42.00 33.24 -12.82
CA ASP A 179 42.75 32.37 -13.73
C ASP A 179 43.92 33.09 -14.44
N VAL A 180 44.44 34.19 -13.88
CA VAL A 180 45.72 34.77 -14.33
C VAL A 180 46.87 34.07 -13.61
N ASP A 181 47.30 32.95 -14.18
CA ASP A 181 48.55 32.27 -13.86
C ASP A 181 49.75 33.16 -14.23
N PHE A 182 50.31 33.86 -13.25
CA PHE A 182 51.63 34.47 -13.33
C PHE A 182 52.70 33.42 -13.02
N ALA A 183 53.15 32.69 -14.06
CA ALA A 183 54.33 31.83 -14.06
C ALA A 183 54.67 31.53 -15.53
N LYS A 184 55.83 31.83 -16.12
CA LYS A 184 57.18 32.12 -15.64
C LYS A 184 57.93 32.87 -16.75
N SER A 185 58.86 33.72 -16.33
CA SER A 185 60.04 34.20 -17.07
C SER A 185 60.89 33.05 -17.62
#